data_AF-A0A1N7IB52-F1
#
_entry.id   AF-A0A1N7IB52-F1
#
_cell.length_a   1.000
_cell.length_b   1.000
_cell.length_c   1.000
_cell.angle_alpha   90.00
_cell.angle_beta   90.00
_cell.angle_gamma   90.00
#
_symmetry.space_group_name_H-M   'P 1'
#
loop_
_entity.id
_entity.type
_entity.pdbx_description
1 polymer ?
#
loop_
_entity_poly.entity_id
_entity_poly.type
_entity_poly.pdbx_seq_one_letter_code
_entity_poly.pdbx_strand_id
1 'polypeptide(L)'
;MSLIDSTYFVDSNMIANVNEPDPNSKTENVLDLMIKRGEKSVLSFAFGLEMWDDFKQYITNGIDPNTPQKYKDIINGKHYEKDGKKCYWNGLIQEDTKESLLADYVYCEYHNDNVTQTVGVGEVAIDNKVGDRTSMIPKITKVWNRFITKLHDGVRSFPAGYTIEGNPYWIIKGCRDYYGIYPKHGEVSLMQFLFDNKDKYPLFDQNYRRFGEFRNEFGI
;
A
#
# COMPACT_ATOMS: atom_id res chain seq x y z
N MET A 1 9.09 3.06 15.97
CA MET A 1 9.07 4.16 14.99
C MET A 1 8.58 3.57 13.68
N SER A 2 7.74 4.28 12.96
CA SER A 2 7.14 3.82 11.70
C SER A 2 8.00 4.26 10.52
N LEU A 3 7.80 3.66 9.33
CA LEU A 3 8.52 4.03 8.10
C LEU A 3 8.05 5.39 7.56
N ILE A 4 6.78 5.73 7.78
CA ILE A 4 6.22 7.04 7.44
C ILE A 4 5.80 7.79 8.71
N ASP A 5 5.67 9.11 8.59
CA ASP A 5 5.20 10.02 9.63
C ASP A 5 4.14 10.99 9.07
N SER A 6 3.69 11.94 9.90
CA SER A 6 2.73 12.98 9.51
C SER A 6 3.18 13.84 8.32
N THR A 7 4.48 13.92 8.02
CA THR A 7 5.02 14.73 6.91
C THR A 7 4.61 14.21 5.53
N TYR A 8 4.21 12.93 5.44
CA TYR A 8 3.73 12.31 4.19
C TYR A 8 2.27 12.70 3.84
N PHE A 9 1.61 13.49 4.70
CA PHE A 9 0.20 13.87 4.54
C PHE A 9 0.00 15.38 4.30
N VAL A 10 0.96 16.03 3.62
CA VAL A 10 0.96 17.48 3.37
C VAL A 10 0.57 17.83 1.92
N ASP A 11 1.06 17.09 0.93
CA ASP A 11 0.86 17.39 -0.49
C ASP A 11 -0.24 16.52 -1.14
N SER A 12 0.17 15.44 -1.82
CA SER A 12 -0.71 14.55 -2.59
C SER A 12 -1.78 13.85 -1.75
N ASN A 13 -1.49 13.62 -0.46
CA ASN A 13 -2.37 12.97 0.51
C ASN A 13 -2.69 13.92 1.67
N MET A 14 -3.03 15.17 1.35
CA MET A 14 -3.27 16.21 2.35
C MET A 14 -4.37 15.79 3.35
N ILE A 15 -4.00 15.68 4.62
CA ILE A 15 -4.92 15.61 5.76
C ILE A 15 -4.91 16.99 6.42
N ALA A 16 -6.08 17.53 6.77
CA ALA A 16 -6.15 18.82 7.44
C ALA A 16 -5.68 18.69 8.91
N ASN A 17 -5.03 19.75 9.41
CA ASN A 17 -4.69 19.94 10.83
C ASN A 17 -3.72 18.90 11.42
N VAL A 18 -2.89 18.26 10.59
CA VAL A 18 -1.87 17.31 11.08
C VAL A 18 -0.74 17.99 11.85
N ASN A 19 -0.46 19.25 11.52
CA ASN A 19 0.62 20.06 12.11
C ASN A 19 0.08 21.20 12.99
N GLU A 20 -1.23 21.27 13.22
CA GLU A 20 -1.78 22.27 14.13
C GLU A 20 -1.55 21.82 15.57
N PRO A 21 -1.08 22.71 16.46
CA PRO A 21 -0.96 22.40 17.88
C PRO A 21 -2.36 22.23 18.49
N ASP A 22 -2.90 21.01 18.42
CA ASP A 22 -4.09 20.61 19.16
C ASP A 22 -3.70 20.44 20.64
N PRO A 23 -4.34 21.15 21.58
CA PRO A 23 -4.06 20.98 23.01
C PRO A 23 -4.26 19.55 23.54
N ASN A 24 -4.91 18.66 22.78
CA ASN A 24 -5.09 17.25 23.14
C ASN A 24 -4.33 16.24 22.26
N SER A 25 -3.57 16.68 21.24
CA SER A 25 -2.85 15.82 20.28
C SER A 25 -3.69 14.63 19.75
N LYS A 26 -5.02 14.77 19.60
CA LYS A 26 -5.88 13.62 19.30
C LYS A 26 -5.66 13.11 17.88
N THR A 27 -5.57 14.04 16.92
CA THR A 27 -5.39 13.72 15.51
C THR A 27 -4.04 13.06 15.25
N GLU A 28 -2.97 13.55 15.87
CA GLU A 28 -1.61 13.01 15.74
C GLU A 28 -1.53 11.58 16.29
N ASN A 29 -2.06 11.34 17.50
CA ASN A 29 -2.07 10.00 18.10
C ASN A 29 -2.90 8.99 17.30
N VAL A 30 -4.05 9.41 16.75
CA VAL A 30 -4.88 8.55 15.90
C VAL A 30 -4.17 8.23 14.59
N LEU A 31 -3.55 9.24 13.96
CA LEU A 31 -2.79 9.04 12.72
C LEU A 31 -1.59 8.11 12.94
N ASP A 32 -0.83 8.29 14.00
CA ASP A 32 0.29 7.42 14.36
C ASP A 32 -0.12 5.95 14.54
N LEU A 33 -1.28 5.73 15.17
CA LEU A 33 -1.85 4.38 15.32
C LEU A 33 -2.29 3.82 13.97
N MET A 34 -2.93 4.63 13.13
CA MET A 34 -3.36 4.24 11.79
C MET A 34 -2.16 3.92 10.89
N ILE A 35 -1.08 4.68 10.98
CA ILE A 35 0.18 4.39 10.29
C ILE A 35 0.69 3.01 10.69
N LYS A 36 0.84 2.74 12.00
CA LYS A 36 1.30 1.43 12.50
C LYS A 36 0.39 0.28 12.06
N ARG A 37 -0.93 0.49 12.07
CA ARG A 37 -1.93 -0.50 11.61
C ARG A 37 -1.80 -0.73 10.10
N GLY A 38 -1.67 0.33 9.33
CA GLY A 38 -1.55 0.27 7.87
C GLY A 38 -0.27 -0.40 7.42
N GLU A 39 0.86 -0.04 8.02
CA GLU A 39 2.15 -0.70 7.81
C GLU A 39 2.07 -2.19 8.05
N LYS A 40 1.57 -2.58 9.22
CA LYS A 40 1.38 -4.00 9.54
C LYS A 40 0.48 -4.68 8.51
N SER A 41 -0.67 -4.10 8.19
CA SER A 41 -1.68 -4.74 7.33
C SER A 41 -1.18 -4.92 5.90
N VAL A 42 -0.58 -3.88 5.31
CA VAL A 42 -0.08 -3.93 3.93
C VAL A 42 1.17 -4.81 3.83
N LEU A 43 2.14 -4.66 4.75
CA LEU A 43 3.41 -5.36 4.65
C LEU A 43 3.31 -6.82 5.08
N SER A 44 2.55 -7.15 6.13
CA SER A 44 2.29 -8.57 6.47
C SER A 44 1.54 -9.30 5.37
N PHE A 45 0.69 -8.59 4.63
CA PHE A 45 0.03 -9.15 3.46
C PHE A 45 0.99 -9.32 2.28
N ALA A 46 1.78 -8.28 1.97
CA ALA A 46 2.68 -8.29 0.82
C ALA A 46 3.83 -9.30 0.99
N PHE A 47 4.39 -9.43 2.20
CA PHE A 47 5.53 -10.30 2.45
C PHE A 47 5.15 -11.72 2.89
N GLY A 48 3.97 -11.86 3.49
CA GLY A 48 3.63 -13.00 4.33
C GLY A 48 4.09 -12.80 5.78
N LEU A 49 3.54 -13.60 6.69
CA LEU A 49 3.77 -13.45 8.14
C LEU A 49 5.24 -13.62 8.53
N GLU A 50 5.93 -14.62 7.97
CA GLU A 50 7.31 -14.95 8.35
C GLU A 50 8.29 -13.85 7.95
N MET A 51 8.23 -13.39 6.69
CA MET A 51 9.09 -12.31 6.21
C MET A 51 8.75 -10.98 6.88
N TRP A 52 7.48 -10.72 7.20
CA TRP A 52 7.10 -9.54 7.99
C TRP A 52 7.69 -9.56 9.41
N ASP A 53 7.69 -10.72 10.08
CA ASP A 53 8.23 -10.86 11.42
C ASP A 53 9.77 -10.73 11.47
N ASP A 54 10.46 -11.06 10.39
CA ASP A 54 11.88 -10.75 10.22
C ASP A 54 12.08 -9.25 9.92
N PHE A 55 11.31 -8.70 8.98
CA PHE A 55 11.41 -7.30 8.56
C PHE A 55 11.13 -6.31 9.69
N LYS A 56 10.12 -6.56 10.53
CA LYS A 56 9.70 -5.64 11.61
C LYS A 56 10.83 -5.34 12.61
N GLN A 57 11.76 -6.28 12.79
CA GLN A 57 12.88 -6.14 13.72
C GLN A 57 13.82 -5.00 13.30
N TYR A 58 13.94 -4.77 11.99
CA TYR A 58 14.84 -3.77 11.41
C TYR A 58 14.27 -2.37 11.31
N ILE A 59 12.96 -2.20 11.57
CA ILE A 59 12.25 -0.91 11.48
C ILE A 59 11.82 -0.36 12.85
N THR A 60 12.00 -1.13 13.93
CA THR A 60 11.37 -0.82 15.24
C THR A 60 11.79 0.54 15.82
N ASN A 61 13.01 1.02 15.50
CA ASN A 61 13.52 2.34 15.90
C ASN A 61 14.00 3.18 14.69
N GLY A 62 13.33 3.03 13.55
CA GLY A 62 13.82 3.55 12.26
C GLY A 62 14.65 2.49 11.55
N ILE A 63 15.26 2.85 10.41
CA ILE A 63 16.06 1.91 9.62
C ILE A 63 17.37 1.63 10.36
N ASP A 64 17.51 0.42 10.91
CA ASP A 64 18.75 -0.01 11.56
C ASP A 64 19.92 0.06 10.56
N PRO A 65 21.09 0.64 10.90
CA PRO A 65 22.28 0.59 10.06
C PRO A 65 22.65 -0.82 9.58
N ASN A 66 22.40 -1.84 10.41
CA ASN A 66 22.65 -3.25 10.14
C ASN A 66 21.53 -3.92 9.34
N THR A 67 20.51 -3.18 8.91
CA THR A 67 19.44 -3.71 8.07
C THR A 67 20.03 -4.37 6.83
N PRO A 68 19.71 -5.66 6.57
CA PRO A 68 20.16 -6.37 5.37
C PRO A 68 19.88 -5.58 4.10
N GLN A 69 20.81 -5.60 3.15
CA GLN A 69 20.67 -4.84 1.90
C GLN A 69 19.37 -5.18 1.15
N LYS A 70 18.92 -6.45 1.22
CA LYS A 70 17.63 -6.90 0.65
C LYS A 70 16.44 -6.06 1.16
N TYR A 71 16.44 -5.64 2.42
CA TYR A 71 15.37 -4.84 3.00
C TYR A 71 15.55 -3.35 2.72
N LYS A 72 16.80 -2.86 2.68
CA LYS A 72 17.10 -1.50 2.22
C LYS A 72 16.64 -1.29 0.77
N ASP A 73 16.83 -2.29 -0.09
CA ASP A 73 16.39 -2.27 -1.49
C ASP A 73 14.86 -2.19 -1.62
N ILE A 74 14.11 -2.81 -0.69
CA ILE A 74 12.65 -2.69 -0.63
C ILE A 74 12.24 -1.29 -0.16
N ILE A 75 12.89 -0.76 0.88
CA ILE A 75 12.51 0.53 1.48
C ILE A 75 12.81 1.69 0.54
N ASN A 76 14.05 1.77 0.02
CA ASN A 76 14.56 2.90 -0.75
C ASN A 76 14.37 2.74 -2.26
N GLY A 77 14.00 1.55 -2.71
CA GLY A 77 13.91 1.25 -4.13
C GLY A 77 15.21 0.71 -4.72
N LYS A 78 15.10 0.12 -5.91
CA LYS A 78 16.23 -0.49 -6.61
C LYS A 78 15.99 -0.60 -8.11
N HIS A 79 17.05 -0.31 -8.86
CA HIS A 79 17.15 -0.64 -10.27
C HIS A 79 17.69 -2.07 -10.44
N TYR A 80 17.05 -2.86 -11.28
CA TYR A 80 17.47 -4.21 -11.59
C TYR A 80 17.16 -4.56 -13.05
N GLU A 81 17.78 -5.64 -13.52
CA GLU A 81 17.57 -6.14 -14.87
C GLU A 81 16.94 -7.53 -14.79
N LYS A 82 15.90 -7.74 -15.59
CA LYS A 82 15.23 -9.03 -15.76
C LYS A 82 15.06 -9.29 -17.24
N ASP A 83 15.57 -10.42 -17.71
CA ASP A 83 15.47 -10.87 -19.10
C ASP A 83 15.93 -9.81 -20.14
N GLY A 84 17.04 -9.11 -19.85
CA GLY A 84 17.58 -8.08 -20.74
C GLY A 84 16.85 -6.73 -20.68
N LYS A 85 15.88 -6.57 -19.76
CA LYS A 85 15.03 -5.37 -19.64
C LYS A 85 15.23 -4.71 -18.29
N LYS A 86 15.32 -3.38 -18.31
CA LYS A 86 15.51 -2.56 -17.12
C LYS A 86 14.17 -2.39 -16.39
N CYS A 87 14.18 -2.71 -15.11
CA CYS A 87 13.08 -2.53 -14.18
C CYS A 87 13.56 -1.69 -13.01
N TYR A 88 12.69 -0.85 -12.45
CA TYR A 88 12.99 -0.06 -11.27
C TYR A 88 11.82 -0.09 -10.30
N TRP A 89 12.14 -0.42 -9.05
CA TRP A 89 11.25 -0.29 -7.91
C TRP A 89 11.52 1.04 -7.23
N ASN A 90 10.48 1.83 -7.02
CA ASN A 90 10.58 3.18 -6.46
C ASN A 90 10.78 3.23 -4.94
N GLY A 91 10.70 2.09 -4.25
CA GLY A 91 10.78 2.05 -2.79
C GLY A 91 9.41 2.15 -2.12
N LEU A 92 9.35 1.70 -0.87
CA LEU A 92 8.23 1.96 0.02
C LEU A 92 8.14 3.44 0.39
N ILE A 93 9.29 4.12 0.43
CA ILE A 93 9.43 5.51 0.85
C ILE A 93 10.17 6.28 -0.24
N GLN A 94 9.61 7.41 -0.66
CA GLN A 94 10.30 8.39 -1.49
C GLN A 94 10.47 9.67 -0.67
N GLU A 95 11.67 9.89 -0.13
CA GLU A 95 11.92 11.03 0.75
C GLU A 95 11.83 12.38 0.01
N ASP A 96 12.25 12.41 -1.27
CA ASP A 96 12.29 13.62 -2.09
C ASP A 96 10.89 14.19 -2.40
N THR A 97 9.95 13.31 -2.73
CA THR A 97 8.57 13.66 -3.09
C THR A 97 7.59 13.49 -1.94
N LYS A 98 8.05 12.96 -0.79
CA LYS A 98 7.23 12.55 0.35
C LYS A 98 6.05 11.67 -0.05
N GLU A 99 6.29 10.79 -1.03
CA GLU A 99 5.31 9.79 -1.46
C GLU A 99 5.62 8.43 -0.85
N SER A 100 4.57 7.70 -0.48
CA SER A 100 4.69 6.32 -0.02
C SER A 100 3.44 5.52 -0.37
N LEU A 101 3.64 4.26 -0.73
CA LEU A 101 2.57 3.28 -0.85
C LEU A 101 1.74 3.20 0.45
N LEU A 102 2.42 3.25 1.59
CA LEU A 102 1.80 3.13 2.91
C LEU A 102 0.95 4.36 3.23
N ALA A 103 1.43 5.55 2.86
CA ALA A 103 0.70 6.79 3.02
C ALA A 103 -0.60 6.80 2.20
N ASP A 104 -0.57 6.27 0.98
CA ASP A 104 -1.78 6.15 0.14
C ASP A 104 -2.85 5.27 0.80
N TYR A 105 -2.45 4.15 1.41
CA TYR A 105 -3.38 3.27 2.13
C TYR A 105 -3.94 3.93 3.40
N VAL A 106 -3.06 4.51 4.24
CA VAL A 106 -3.45 5.17 5.48
C VAL A 106 -4.38 6.35 5.21
N TYR A 107 -4.14 7.11 4.13
CA TYR A 107 -5.03 8.18 3.70
C TYR A 107 -6.46 7.69 3.41
N CYS A 108 -6.58 6.57 2.69
CA CYS A 108 -7.89 5.98 2.38
C CYS A 108 -8.61 5.49 3.65
N GLU A 109 -7.89 4.81 4.54
CA GLU A 109 -8.43 4.35 5.83
C GLU A 109 -8.86 5.50 6.72
N TYR A 110 -8.03 6.55 6.84
CA TYR A 110 -8.33 7.74 7.63
C TYR A 110 -9.63 8.39 7.18
N HIS A 111 -9.83 8.54 5.87
CA HIS A 111 -11.04 9.16 5.35
C HIS A 111 -12.27 8.26 5.43
N ASN A 112 -12.12 6.94 5.36
CA ASN A 112 -13.23 6.01 5.61
C ASN A 112 -13.70 6.06 7.06
N ASP A 113 -12.78 6.11 8.02
CA ASP A 113 -13.10 6.16 9.45
C ASP A 113 -13.70 7.52 9.86
N ASN A 114 -13.38 8.60 9.14
CA ASN A 114 -13.87 9.95 9.41
C ASN A 114 -15.13 10.35 8.61
N VAL A 115 -15.76 9.44 7.86
CA VAL A 115 -17.04 9.73 7.17
C VAL A 115 -18.15 10.05 8.18
N THR A 116 -18.12 9.37 9.32
CA THR A 116 -19.01 9.58 10.46
C THR A 116 -18.19 9.81 11.72
N GLN A 117 -18.81 10.35 12.76
CA GLN A 117 -18.16 10.53 14.06
C GLN A 117 -18.99 9.88 15.16
N THR A 118 -18.34 9.06 15.98
CA THR A 118 -18.94 8.53 17.20
C THR A 118 -19.03 9.62 18.25
N VAL A 119 -20.25 9.99 18.65
CA VAL A 119 -20.51 10.83 19.82
C VAL A 119 -21.15 9.98 20.92
N GLY A 120 -21.20 10.48 22.15
CA GLY A 120 -21.68 9.71 23.32
C GLY A 120 -23.13 9.20 23.22
N VAL A 121 -23.90 9.64 22.23
CA VAL A 121 -25.31 9.27 21.99
C VAL A 121 -25.48 8.42 20.69
N GLY A 122 -24.42 8.21 19.90
CA GLY A 122 -24.47 7.43 18.66
C GLY A 122 -23.49 7.90 17.58
N GLU A 123 -23.60 7.36 16.37
CA GLU A 123 -22.88 7.86 15.18
C GLU A 123 -23.60 9.06 14.57
N VAL A 124 -22.87 10.14 14.31
CA VAL A 124 -23.41 11.34 13.67
C VAL A 124 -22.62 11.70 12.42
N ALA A 125 -23.33 12.20 11.40
CA ALA A 125 -22.70 12.87 10.27
C ALA A 125 -22.54 14.36 10.60
N ILE A 126 -21.42 14.95 10.22
CA ILE A 126 -21.17 16.38 10.43
C ILE A 126 -22.09 17.19 9.51
N ASP A 127 -22.89 18.08 10.10
CA ASP A 127 -23.71 19.05 9.38
C ASP A 127 -22.98 20.40 9.35
N ASN A 128 -22.60 20.85 8.15
CA ASN A 128 -21.81 22.07 7.97
C ASN A 128 -22.74 23.29 7.97
N LYS A 129 -22.54 24.21 8.92
CA LYS A 129 -23.32 25.48 9.00
C LYS A 129 -23.04 26.44 7.83
N VAL A 130 -21.85 26.37 7.24
CA VAL A 130 -21.43 27.16 6.07
C VAL A 130 -20.59 26.27 5.17
N GLY A 131 -21.01 26.11 3.91
CA GLY A 131 -20.31 25.32 2.88
C GLY A 131 -21.07 24.08 2.42
N ASP A 132 -21.01 23.78 1.12
CA ASP A 132 -21.70 22.63 0.53
C ASP A 132 -20.93 21.32 0.78
N ARG A 133 -21.65 20.29 1.24
CA ARG A 133 -21.11 18.94 1.36
C ARG A 133 -20.85 18.37 -0.04
N THR A 134 -19.58 18.27 -0.41
CA THR A 134 -19.16 17.64 -1.66
C THR A 134 -18.67 16.22 -1.40
N SER A 135 -18.90 15.30 -2.35
CA SER A 135 -18.41 13.93 -2.25
C SER A 135 -16.88 13.87 -2.34
N MET A 136 -16.27 13.18 -1.38
CA MET A 136 -14.82 12.92 -1.38
C MET A 136 -14.43 11.68 -2.20
N ILE A 137 -15.42 10.87 -2.61
CA ILE A 137 -15.22 9.58 -3.28
C ILE A 137 -14.24 9.67 -4.46
N PRO A 138 -14.34 10.64 -5.38
CA PRO A 138 -13.42 10.69 -6.54
C PRO A 138 -11.95 10.83 -6.15
N LYS A 139 -11.65 11.58 -5.08
CA LYS A 139 -10.27 11.76 -4.58
C LYS A 139 -9.75 10.48 -3.93
N ILE A 140 -10.55 9.88 -3.04
CA ILE A 140 -10.18 8.64 -2.35
C ILE A 140 -10.01 7.51 -3.36
N THR A 141 -10.93 7.34 -4.32
CA THR A 141 -10.82 6.36 -5.39
C THR A 141 -9.51 6.53 -6.18
N LYS A 142 -9.13 7.77 -6.51
CA LYS A 142 -7.87 8.02 -7.24
C LYS A 142 -6.65 7.60 -6.44
N VAL A 143 -6.60 7.92 -5.14
CA VAL A 143 -5.50 7.52 -4.24
C VAL A 143 -5.48 6.01 -4.04
N TRP A 144 -6.64 5.40 -3.85
CA TRP A 144 -6.78 3.94 -3.75
C TRP A 144 -6.27 3.23 -5.00
N ASN A 145 -6.67 3.68 -6.19
CA ASN A 145 -6.20 3.10 -7.45
C ASN A 145 -4.69 3.29 -7.63
N ARG A 146 -4.11 4.40 -7.16
CA ARG A 146 -2.66 4.61 -7.12
C ARG A 146 -1.98 3.60 -6.18
N PHE A 147 -2.53 3.37 -4.99
CA PHE A 147 -2.07 2.36 -4.06
C PHE A 147 -2.10 0.95 -4.66
N ILE A 148 -3.24 0.52 -5.22
CA ILE A 148 -3.42 -0.77 -5.90
C ILE A 148 -2.38 -0.94 -7.02
N THR A 149 -2.12 0.12 -7.80
CA THR A 149 -1.10 0.12 -8.85
C THR A 149 0.30 -0.08 -8.25
N LYS A 150 0.70 0.72 -7.28
CA LYS A 150 2.03 0.62 -6.64
C LYS A 150 2.24 -0.73 -5.92
N LEU A 151 1.17 -1.34 -5.38
CA LEU A 151 1.27 -2.62 -4.66
C LEU A 151 1.38 -3.82 -5.61
N HIS A 152 0.45 -4.01 -6.54
CA HIS A 152 0.34 -5.26 -7.32
C HIS A 152 0.12 -5.09 -8.83
N ASP A 153 0.38 -3.91 -9.40
CA ASP A 153 0.40 -3.78 -10.86
C ASP A 153 1.38 -4.78 -11.50
N GLY A 154 0.99 -5.36 -12.63
CA GLY A 154 1.72 -6.46 -13.28
C GLY A 154 1.51 -7.85 -12.68
N VAL A 155 0.89 -7.99 -11.50
CA VAL A 155 0.56 -9.28 -10.87
C VAL A 155 -0.96 -9.46 -10.81
N ARG A 156 -1.52 -10.36 -11.63
CA ARG A 156 -2.97 -10.64 -11.58
C ARG A 156 -3.27 -11.61 -10.46
N SER A 157 -4.33 -11.30 -9.74
CA SER A 157 -4.68 -11.96 -8.48
C SER A 157 -6.14 -12.43 -8.43
N PHE A 158 -6.88 -12.22 -9.53
CA PHE A 158 -8.17 -12.87 -9.80
C PHE A 158 -8.01 -13.91 -10.89
N PRO A 159 -7.83 -15.20 -10.54
CA PRO A 159 -7.81 -16.26 -11.53
C PRO A 159 -9.16 -16.29 -12.27
N ALA A 160 -9.11 -16.53 -13.58
CA ALA A 160 -10.32 -16.77 -14.37
C ALA A 160 -10.99 -18.10 -14.01
N GLY A 161 -10.25 -18.99 -13.34
CA GLY A 161 -10.76 -20.26 -12.81
C GLY A 161 -9.63 -21.11 -12.23
N TYR A 162 -9.98 -22.34 -11.83
CA TYR A 162 -9.04 -23.36 -11.38
C TYR A 162 -9.07 -24.54 -12.34
N THR A 163 -7.91 -25.13 -12.63
CA THR A 163 -7.83 -26.37 -13.40
C THR A 163 -8.38 -27.53 -12.58
N ILE A 164 -8.54 -28.69 -13.23
CA ILE A 164 -8.94 -29.94 -12.57
C ILE A 164 -7.93 -30.33 -11.47
N GLU A 165 -6.67 -29.91 -11.60
CA GLU A 165 -5.59 -30.12 -10.63
C GLU A 165 -5.59 -29.09 -9.49
N GLY A 166 -6.51 -28.14 -9.49
CA GLY A 166 -6.62 -27.10 -8.46
C GLY A 166 -5.69 -25.90 -8.65
N ASN A 167 -4.98 -25.81 -9.78
CA ASN A 167 -4.08 -24.69 -10.07
C ASN A 167 -4.87 -23.50 -10.67
N PRO A 168 -4.65 -22.26 -10.19
CA PRO A 168 -5.29 -21.08 -10.76
C PRO A 168 -4.83 -20.86 -12.22
N TYR A 169 -5.74 -20.40 -13.10
CA TYR A 169 -5.40 -20.00 -14.46
C TYR A 169 -6.15 -18.75 -14.90
N TRP A 170 -5.65 -18.08 -15.94
CA TRP A 170 -6.25 -16.91 -16.58
C TRP A 170 -6.56 -17.18 -18.05
N ILE A 171 -7.68 -16.66 -18.55
CA ILE A 171 -7.98 -16.64 -19.98
C ILE A 171 -7.64 -15.26 -20.52
N ILE A 172 -6.63 -15.18 -21.38
CA ILE A 172 -6.17 -13.92 -21.97
C ILE A 172 -6.14 -14.07 -23.49
N LYS A 173 -6.93 -13.25 -24.19
CA LYS A 173 -7.05 -13.27 -25.66
C LYS A 173 -7.31 -14.69 -26.22
N GLY A 174 -8.04 -15.51 -25.47
CA GLY A 174 -8.38 -16.90 -25.83
C GLY A 174 -7.34 -17.96 -25.43
N CYS A 175 -6.18 -17.58 -24.90
CA CYS A 175 -5.16 -18.51 -24.40
C CYS A 175 -5.26 -18.69 -22.88
N ARG A 176 -4.93 -19.89 -22.38
CA ARG A 176 -4.81 -20.18 -20.95
C ARG A 176 -3.40 -19.84 -20.48
N ASP A 177 -3.27 -18.86 -19.61
CA ASP A 177 -2.03 -18.50 -18.93
C ASP A 177 -2.07 -19.00 -17.49
N TYR A 178 -1.00 -19.68 -17.08
CA TYR A 178 -0.86 -20.29 -15.76
C TYR A 178 -0.09 -19.39 -14.78
N TYR A 179 0.62 -18.38 -15.28
CA TYR A 179 1.52 -17.57 -14.46
C TYR A 179 0.92 -16.22 -14.06
N GLY A 180 -0.15 -15.74 -14.69
CA GLY A 180 -0.95 -14.59 -14.23
C GLY A 180 -0.20 -13.26 -14.09
N ILE A 181 1.11 -13.24 -14.34
CA ILE A 181 1.99 -12.10 -14.19
C ILE A 181 2.24 -11.54 -15.58
N TYR A 182 1.79 -10.30 -15.82
CA TYR A 182 2.23 -9.52 -16.97
C TYR A 182 3.34 -8.60 -16.47
N PRO A 183 4.61 -9.04 -16.51
CA PRO A 183 5.69 -8.24 -16.00
C PRO A 183 5.75 -6.94 -16.79
N LYS A 184 5.57 -5.81 -16.11
CA LYS A 184 5.86 -4.51 -16.68
C LYS A 184 7.37 -4.29 -16.71
N HIS A 185 7.80 -3.44 -17.63
CA HIS A 185 9.18 -2.98 -17.71
C HIS A 185 9.19 -1.47 -17.45
N GLY A 186 10.29 -0.95 -16.91
CA GLY A 186 10.30 0.39 -16.31
C GLY A 186 9.86 0.34 -14.86
N GLU A 187 8.84 1.12 -14.48
CA GLU A 187 8.34 1.17 -13.11
C GLU A 187 7.59 -0.12 -12.78
N VAL A 188 7.99 -0.79 -11.71
CA VAL A 188 7.36 -2.02 -11.24
C VAL A 188 6.67 -1.83 -9.90
N SER A 189 5.67 -2.66 -9.62
CA SER A 189 5.01 -2.71 -8.31
C SER A 189 5.85 -3.45 -7.27
N LEU A 190 5.50 -3.29 -5.99
CA LEU A 190 6.14 -4.01 -4.88
C LEU A 190 6.08 -5.53 -5.11
N MET A 191 4.90 -6.04 -5.45
CA MET A 191 4.75 -7.48 -5.65
C MET A 191 5.57 -7.97 -6.85
N GLN A 192 5.57 -7.24 -7.96
CA GLN A 192 6.41 -7.62 -9.11
C GLN A 192 7.89 -7.63 -8.73
N PHE A 193 8.37 -6.63 -7.97
CA PHE A 193 9.75 -6.58 -7.49
C PHE A 193 10.12 -7.80 -6.63
N LEU A 194 9.24 -8.20 -5.71
CA LEU A 194 9.43 -9.37 -4.84
C LEU A 194 9.46 -10.68 -5.65
N PHE A 195 8.50 -10.87 -6.57
CA PHE A 195 8.47 -12.05 -7.43
C PHE A 195 9.67 -12.13 -8.38
N ASP A 196 10.11 -11.00 -8.92
CA ASP A 196 11.27 -10.92 -9.81
C ASP A 196 12.58 -11.24 -9.08
N ASN A 197 12.64 -10.97 -7.77
CA ASN A 197 13.83 -11.16 -6.93
C ASN A 197 13.63 -12.27 -5.89
N LYS A 198 12.71 -13.21 -6.12
CA LYS A 198 12.31 -14.24 -5.15
C LYS A 198 13.47 -15.03 -4.55
N ASP A 199 14.53 -15.26 -5.33
CA ASP A 199 15.71 -16.02 -4.89
C ASP A 199 16.47 -15.31 -3.76
N LYS A 200 16.29 -13.99 -3.61
CA LYS A 200 16.86 -13.16 -2.54
C LYS A 200 15.98 -13.11 -1.28
N TYR A 201 14.73 -13.58 -1.38
CA TYR A 201 13.73 -13.52 -0.32
C TYR A 201 13.19 -14.93 -0.01
N PRO A 202 13.96 -15.78 0.69
CA PRO A 202 13.54 -17.16 0.94
C PRO A 202 12.31 -17.27 1.85
N LEU A 203 12.04 -16.25 2.68
CA LEU A 203 10.88 -16.19 3.58
C LEU A 203 9.62 -15.58 2.94
N PHE A 204 9.72 -15.14 1.67
CA PHE A 204 8.62 -14.50 0.96
C PHE A 204 7.54 -15.53 0.65
N ASP A 205 6.31 -15.26 1.11
CA ASP A 205 5.16 -16.10 0.77
C ASP A 205 4.74 -15.85 -0.69
N GLN A 206 4.92 -16.89 -1.51
CA GLN A 206 4.56 -16.86 -2.92
C GLN A 206 3.07 -17.06 -3.16
N ASN A 207 2.30 -17.47 -2.14
CA ASN A 207 0.85 -17.63 -2.21
C ASN A 207 0.14 -16.28 -2.07
N TYR A 208 0.50 -15.34 -2.94
CA TYR A 208 -0.09 -14.01 -2.96
C TYR A 208 -1.57 -14.07 -3.34
N ARG A 209 -2.42 -13.51 -2.48
CA ARG A 209 -3.83 -13.23 -2.77
C ARG A 209 -3.98 -11.75 -3.13
N ARG A 210 -5.05 -11.34 -3.82
CA ARG A 210 -5.22 -9.91 -4.15
C ARG A 210 -5.46 -9.09 -2.88
N PHE A 211 -4.77 -7.96 -2.77
CA PHE A 211 -5.12 -6.94 -1.78
C PHE A 211 -6.09 -5.92 -2.38
N GLY A 212 -7.39 -6.05 -2.13
CA GLY A 212 -8.38 -5.07 -2.60
C GLY A 212 -8.52 -4.96 -4.12
N GLU A 213 -9.40 -4.08 -4.61
CA GLU A 213 -9.70 -3.96 -6.05
C GLU A 213 -9.63 -2.53 -6.56
N PHE A 214 -9.40 -2.35 -7.86
CA PHE A 214 -9.58 -1.05 -8.51
C PHE A 214 -11.03 -0.62 -8.36
N ARG A 215 -11.24 0.64 -7.98
CA ARG A 215 -12.57 1.23 -7.82
C ARG A 215 -12.85 2.20 -8.96
N ASN A 216 -14.10 2.25 -9.40
CA ASN A 216 -14.57 3.27 -10.34
C ASN A 216 -14.79 4.62 -9.64
N GLU A 217 -15.15 5.66 -10.40
CA GLU A 217 -15.37 7.02 -9.86
C GLU A 217 -16.50 7.11 -8.81
N PHE A 218 -17.35 6.08 -8.73
CA PHE A 218 -18.39 5.94 -7.71
C PHE A 218 -17.92 5.16 -6.47
N GLY A 219 -16.66 4.72 -6.42
CA GLY A 219 -16.08 4.00 -5.29
C GLY A 219 -16.47 2.52 -5.24
N ILE A 220 -17.03 1.98 -6.34
CA ILE A 220 -17.45 0.58 -6.50
C ILE A 220 -16.40 -0.19 -7.28
#